data_AF-A0A2N1RJE6-F1
#
_entry.id   AF-A0A2N1RJE6-F1
#
_cell.length_a   1.000
_cell.length_b   1.000
_cell.length_c   1.000
_cell.angle_alpha   90.00
_cell.angle_beta   90.00
_cell.angle_gamma   90.00
#
_symmetry.space_group_name_H-M   'P 1'
#
loop_
_entity.id
_entity.type
_entity.pdbx_description
1 polymer ?
#
loop_
_entity_poly.entity_id
_entity_poly.type
_entity_poly.pdbx_seq_one_letter_code
_entity_poly.pdbx_strand_id
1 'polypeptide(L)'
;MNTVMRPVQEASGKYKIQRMKLATWMESRVLPWIMLVLTVLTMTLGKRILHKDIPVLFFLLGISVLVTLFFHSSFFHNGLCPYSILLRFSARKPRSIRIVEASACIKCKKCIRVCPSNAITMTGLHGTAIIDPSICHQCEACTEVCPSSAISYKWEKCF
;
A
#
# COMPACT_ATOMS: atom_id res chain seq x y z
N MET A 1 -0.09 -4.00 11.79
CA MET A 1 0.29 -4.43 10.42
C MET A 1 1.77 -4.17 10.10
N ASN A 2 2.41 -3.14 10.66
CA ASN A 2 3.84 -2.85 10.41
C ASN A 2 4.83 -3.76 11.19
N THR A 3 4.34 -4.52 12.17
CA THR A 3 5.16 -5.34 13.08
C THR A 3 5.94 -6.44 12.39
N VAL A 4 5.39 -7.02 11.31
CA VAL A 4 6.05 -8.09 10.54
C VAL A 4 6.65 -7.56 9.24
N MET A 5 6.01 -6.59 8.60
CA MET A 5 6.47 -6.08 7.30
C MET A 5 7.75 -5.26 7.37
N ARG A 6 7.98 -4.43 8.42
CA ARG A 6 9.20 -3.62 8.53
C ARG A 6 10.47 -4.48 8.66
N PRO A 7 10.54 -5.48 9.56
CA PRO A 7 11.70 -6.37 9.63
C PRO A 7 11.93 -7.16 8.33
N VAL A 8 10.87 -7.60 7.68
CA VAL A 8 10.94 -8.33 6.40
C VAL A 8 11.48 -7.45 5.28
N GLN A 9 11.07 -6.18 5.22
CA GLN A 9 11.60 -5.20 4.25
C GLN A 9 13.06 -4.87 4.52
N GLU A 10 13.46 -4.69 5.77
CA GLU A 10 14.85 -4.44 6.17
C GLU A 10 15.75 -5.64 5.82
N ALA A 11 15.29 -6.86 6.11
CA ALA A 11 15.99 -8.09 5.76
C ALA A 11 16.09 -8.25 4.23
N SER A 12 15.00 -8.07 3.50
CA SER A 12 15.01 -8.21 2.03
C SER A 12 15.89 -7.15 1.35
N GLY A 13 15.90 -5.91 1.86
CA GLY A 13 16.81 -4.85 1.42
C GLY A 13 18.28 -5.19 1.67
N LYS A 14 18.59 -5.83 2.79
CA LYS A 14 19.95 -6.30 3.13
C LYS A 14 20.45 -7.39 2.19
N TYR A 15 19.57 -8.30 1.75
CA TYR A 15 19.92 -9.41 0.84
C TYR A 15 19.77 -9.07 -0.66
N LYS A 16 19.38 -7.84 -1.03
CA LYS A 16 19.20 -7.39 -2.43
C LYS A 16 18.21 -8.22 -3.27
N ILE A 17 17.29 -8.97 -2.64
CA ILE A 17 16.32 -9.85 -3.31
C ILE A 17 15.18 -9.03 -3.97
N GLN A 18 14.89 -7.83 -3.44
CA GLN A 18 13.91 -6.85 -3.96
C GLN A 18 14.35 -6.19 -5.28
N ARG A 19 14.55 -6.96 -6.36
CA ARG A 19 15.01 -6.39 -7.64
C ARG A 19 14.47 -7.02 -8.91
N MET A 20 13.32 -7.70 -8.86
CA MET A 20 12.60 -7.96 -10.11
C MET A 20 12.00 -6.64 -10.60
N LYS A 21 12.56 -6.09 -11.70
CA LYS A 21 12.00 -4.92 -12.38
C LYS A 21 10.53 -5.22 -12.67
N LEU A 22 9.64 -4.39 -12.12
CA LEU A 22 8.22 -4.46 -12.38
C LEU A 22 8.03 -4.27 -13.90
N ALA A 23 7.74 -5.35 -14.62
CA ALA A 23 7.34 -5.23 -16.01
C ALA A 23 6.11 -4.31 -16.06
N THR A 24 6.07 -3.37 -17.00
CA THR A 24 4.98 -2.37 -17.12
C THR A 24 3.58 -3.01 -17.22
N TRP A 25 3.51 -4.29 -17.59
CA TRP A 25 2.29 -5.10 -17.65
C TRP A 25 1.73 -5.50 -16.26
N MET A 26 2.59 -5.64 -15.24
CA MET A 26 2.19 -5.94 -13.85
C MET A 26 1.60 -4.74 -13.11
N GLU A 27 1.74 -3.53 -13.65
CA GLU A 27 1.13 -2.29 -13.15
C GLU A 27 -0.19 -1.99 -13.89
N SER A 28 -0.89 -3.02 -14.37
CA SER A 28 -2.18 -2.86 -15.03
C SER A 28 -3.29 -2.59 -14.02
N ARG A 29 -4.21 -1.68 -14.36
CA ARG A 29 -5.45 -1.43 -13.56
C ARG A 29 -6.35 -2.66 -13.42
N VAL A 30 -6.04 -3.73 -14.16
CA VAL A 30 -6.81 -4.98 -14.24
C VAL A 30 -6.40 -5.96 -13.14
N LEU A 31 -5.15 -5.91 -12.68
CA LEU A 31 -4.61 -6.90 -11.74
C LEU A 31 -5.39 -7.00 -10.41
N PRO A 32 -5.81 -5.88 -9.78
CA PRO A 32 -6.67 -5.94 -8.60
C PRO A 32 -8.03 -6.62 -8.85
N TRP A 33 -8.60 -6.47 -10.05
CA TRP A 33 -9.91 -7.07 -10.40
C TRP A 33 -9.78 -8.58 -10.53
N ILE A 34 -8.71 -9.04 -11.19
CA ILE A 34 -8.39 -10.46 -11.30
C ILE A 34 -8.23 -11.07 -9.91
N MET A 35 -7.49 -10.40 -9.01
CA MET A 35 -7.26 -10.88 -7.65
C MET A 35 -8.53 -10.93 -6.80
N LEU A 36 -9.42 -9.94 -6.94
CA LEU A 36 -10.72 -9.93 -6.26
C LEU A 36 -11.59 -11.10 -6.74
N VAL A 37 -11.71 -11.30 -8.06
CA VAL A 37 -12.48 -12.40 -8.65
C VAL A 37 -11.89 -13.76 -8.24
N LEU A 38 -10.57 -13.92 -8.30
CA LEU A 38 -9.88 -15.14 -7.88
C LEU A 38 -10.12 -15.45 -6.40
N THR A 39 -10.08 -14.45 -5.53
CA THR A 39 -10.32 -14.63 -4.09
C THR A 39 -11.78 -15.05 -3.83
N VAL A 40 -12.75 -14.42 -4.50
CA VAL A 40 -14.17 -14.80 -4.38
C VAL A 40 -14.42 -16.22 -4.92
N LEU A 41 -13.82 -16.57 -6.06
CA LEU A 41 -13.92 -17.92 -6.64
C LEU A 41 -13.31 -18.97 -5.73
N THR A 42 -12.10 -18.75 -5.22
CA THR A 42 -11.46 -19.72 -4.29
C THR A 42 -12.25 -19.89 -2.99
N MET A 43 -12.85 -18.83 -2.44
CA MET A 43 -13.71 -18.92 -1.26
C MET A 43 -15.02 -19.67 -1.52
N THR A 44 -15.63 -19.48 -2.70
CA THR A 44 -16.90 -20.15 -3.07
C THR A 44 -16.69 -21.61 -3.47
N LEU A 45 -15.62 -21.92 -4.21
CA LEU A 45 -15.26 -23.28 -4.61
C LEU A 45 -14.69 -24.09 -3.43
N GLY A 46 -13.86 -23.47 -2.58
CA GLY A 46 -13.27 -24.11 -1.41
C GLY A 46 -14.33 -24.61 -0.42
N LYS A 47 -15.39 -23.83 -0.19
CA LYS A 47 -16.54 -24.26 0.63
C LYS A 47 -17.31 -25.43 0.00
N ARG A 48 -17.40 -25.48 -1.34
CA ARG A 48 -18.09 -26.57 -2.05
C ARG A 48 -17.30 -27.88 -2.10
N ILE A 49 -15.97 -27.82 -2.13
CA ILE A 49 -15.13 -29.00 -2.36
C ILE A 49 -14.58 -29.58 -1.05
N LEU A 50 -14.10 -28.74 -0.11
CA LEU A 50 -13.24 -29.25 0.95
C LEU A 50 -13.94 -29.64 2.27
N HIS A 51 -15.20 -29.25 2.51
CA HIS A 51 -16.01 -29.57 3.72
C HIS A 51 -15.24 -29.62 5.06
N LYS A 52 -14.16 -28.86 5.19
CA LYS A 52 -13.23 -28.87 6.32
C LYS A 52 -12.83 -27.44 6.62
N ASP A 53 -12.78 -27.09 7.90
CA ASP A 53 -12.34 -25.78 8.37
C ASP A 53 -10.83 -25.64 8.18
N ILE A 54 -10.42 -25.35 6.94
CA ILE A 54 -9.05 -24.96 6.67
C ILE A 54 -8.82 -23.65 7.42
N PRO A 55 -7.76 -23.51 8.21
CA PRO A 55 -7.42 -22.26 8.83
C PRO A 55 -6.80 -21.32 7.79
N VAL A 56 -7.63 -20.80 6.89
CA VAL A 56 -7.29 -19.95 5.74
C VAL A 56 -6.41 -18.77 6.16
N LEU A 57 -6.57 -18.30 7.40
CA LEU A 57 -5.74 -17.24 7.98
C LEU A 57 -4.24 -17.57 7.97
N PHE A 58 -3.84 -18.79 8.34
CA PHE A 58 -2.43 -19.17 8.36
C PHE A 58 -1.85 -19.30 6.95
N PHE A 59 -2.63 -19.80 5.99
CA PHE A 59 -2.21 -19.87 4.60
C PHE A 59 -2.07 -18.48 3.97
N LEU A 60 -3.02 -17.58 4.20
CA LEU A 60 -2.94 -16.18 3.75
C LEU A 60 -1.75 -15.45 4.38
N LEU A 61 -1.50 -15.67 5.67
CA LEU A 61 -0.33 -15.12 6.36
C LEU A 61 0.97 -15.65 5.73
N GLY A 62 1.08 -16.96 5.52
CA GLY A 62 2.26 -17.60 4.92
C GLY A 62 2.53 -17.10 3.49
N ILE A 63 1.49 -17.04 2.66
CA ILE A 63 1.58 -16.50 1.30
C ILE A 63 1.97 -15.02 1.33
N SER A 64 1.40 -14.22 2.23
CA SER A 64 1.74 -12.79 2.37
C SER A 64 3.21 -12.59 2.72
N VAL A 65 3.72 -13.33 3.72
CA VAL A 65 5.14 -13.27 4.11
C VAL A 65 6.04 -13.66 2.93
N LEU A 66 5.74 -14.79 2.29
CA LEU A 66 6.50 -15.28 1.14
C LEU A 66 6.52 -14.25 -0.01
N VAL A 67 5.38 -13.70 -0.38
CA VAL A 67 5.27 -12.67 -1.42
C VAL A 67 6.06 -11.41 -1.04
N THR A 68 5.99 -10.95 0.22
CA THR A 68 6.71 -9.76 0.67
C THR A 68 8.23 -9.90 0.70
N LEU A 69 8.76 -11.13 0.72
CA LEU A 69 10.20 -11.37 0.59
C LEU A 69 10.70 -11.11 -0.83
N PHE A 70 9.89 -11.43 -1.85
CA PHE A 70 10.25 -11.32 -3.27
C PHE A 70 9.75 -10.03 -3.94
N PHE A 71 8.63 -9.47 -3.50
CA PHE A 71 7.97 -8.31 -4.11
C PHE A 71 7.91 -7.12 -3.15
N HIS A 72 8.07 -5.89 -3.69
CA HIS A 72 7.91 -4.67 -2.91
C HIS A 72 6.47 -4.54 -2.40
N SER A 73 6.29 -4.01 -1.18
CA SER A 73 4.95 -3.92 -0.54
C SER A 73 3.95 -3.09 -1.34
N SER A 74 4.42 -2.19 -2.21
CA SER A 74 3.58 -1.44 -3.13
C SER A 74 2.84 -2.34 -4.11
N PHE A 75 3.48 -3.41 -4.59
CA PHE A 75 2.84 -4.36 -5.48
C PHE A 75 1.72 -5.12 -4.77
N PHE A 76 1.92 -5.46 -3.49
CA PHE A 76 0.89 -6.09 -2.69
C PHE A 76 -0.31 -5.16 -2.50
N HIS A 77 -0.10 -3.94 -2.02
CA HIS A 77 -1.20 -3.03 -1.69
C HIS A 77 -1.92 -2.43 -2.91
N ASN A 78 -1.20 -2.20 -4.02
CA ASN A 78 -1.78 -1.59 -5.22
C ASN A 78 -2.24 -2.61 -6.27
N GLY A 79 -1.74 -3.85 -6.18
CA GLY A 79 -1.96 -4.91 -7.16
C GLY A 79 -2.62 -6.15 -6.56
N LEU A 80 -1.90 -6.88 -5.70
CA LEU A 80 -2.34 -8.21 -5.24
C LEU A 80 -3.45 -8.20 -4.20
N CYS A 81 -3.60 -7.12 -3.45
CA CYS A 81 -4.58 -7.05 -2.38
C CYS A 81 -6.00 -7.11 -2.98
N PRO A 82 -6.80 -8.15 -2.67
CA PRO A 82 -8.15 -8.29 -3.22
C PRO A 82 -9.09 -7.16 -2.77
N TYR A 83 -8.74 -6.48 -1.67
CA TYR A 83 -9.49 -5.33 -1.15
C TYR A 83 -9.04 -3.99 -1.76
N SER A 84 -7.99 -3.95 -2.58
CA SER A 84 -7.42 -2.71 -3.12
C SER A 84 -8.46 -1.88 -3.88
N ILE A 85 -9.30 -2.52 -4.71
CA ILE A 85 -10.38 -1.84 -5.44
C ILE A 85 -11.44 -1.29 -4.50
N LEU A 86 -11.88 -2.10 -3.53
CA LEU A 86 -12.91 -1.72 -2.57
C LEU A 86 -12.45 -0.49 -1.77
N LEU A 87 -11.20 -0.48 -1.32
CA LEU A 87 -10.59 0.64 -0.62
C LEU A 87 -10.46 1.87 -1.52
N ARG A 88 -10.04 1.73 -2.78
CA ARG A 88 -9.98 2.84 -3.76
C ARG A 88 -11.34 3.50 -3.99
N PHE A 89 -12.41 2.71 -4.08
CA PHE A 89 -13.76 3.25 -4.22
C PHE A 89 -14.16 4.09 -3.00
N SER A 90 -13.91 3.58 -1.79
CA SER A 90 -14.14 4.33 -0.55
C SER A 90 -13.26 5.59 -0.47
N ALA A 91 -12.03 5.51 -0.97
CA ALA A 91 -11.06 6.60 -0.97
C ALA A 91 -11.32 7.71 -2.02
N ARG A 92 -12.33 7.58 -2.89
CA ARG A 92 -12.71 8.66 -3.83
C ARG A 92 -13.29 9.89 -3.14
N LYS A 93 -13.97 9.69 -2.01
CA LYS A 93 -14.55 10.77 -1.18
C LYS A 93 -14.15 10.57 0.27
N PRO A 94 -12.86 10.75 0.60
CA PRO A 94 -12.38 10.55 1.95
C PRO A 94 -12.94 11.64 2.88
N ARG A 95 -13.32 11.25 4.11
CA ARG A 95 -13.78 12.20 5.14
C ARG A 95 -12.63 13.07 5.68
N SER A 96 -11.42 12.53 5.65
CA SER A 96 -10.19 13.17 6.09
C SER A 96 -9.03 12.72 5.21
N ILE A 97 -8.16 13.65 4.83
CA ILE A 97 -6.94 13.36 4.08
C ILE A 97 -5.72 13.86 4.84
N ARG A 98 -4.55 13.28 4.55
CA ARG A 98 -3.29 13.86 5.01
C ARG A 98 -2.83 14.88 3.99
N ILE A 99 -2.51 16.07 4.47
CA ILE A 99 -1.92 17.13 3.67
C ILE A 99 -0.51 17.41 4.14
N VAL A 100 0.30 17.96 3.24
CA VAL A 100 1.65 18.43 3.54
C VAL A 100 1.60 19.94 3.58
N GLU A 101 1.94 20.50 4.72
CA GLU A 101 2.07 21.95 4.90
C GLU A 101 3.31 22.44 4.16
N ALA A 102 3.12 23.28 3.14
CA ALA A 102 4.19 23.71 2.25
C ALA A 102 5.24 24.55 2.98
N SER A 103 4.81 25.36 3.95
CA SER A 103 5.70 26.22 4.75
C SER A 103 6.62 25.40 5.67
N ALA A 104 6.15 24.29 6.21
CA ALA A 104 6.92 23.40 7.08
C ALA A 104 7.70 22.30 6.32
N CYS A 105 7.43 22.10 5.02
CA CYS A 105 8.04 21.04 4.24
C CYS A 105 9.49 21.37 3.86
N ILE A 106 10.45 20.64 4.46
CA ILE A 106 11.88 20.78 4.13
C ILE A 106 12.36 19.93 2.94
N LYS A 107 11.43 19.29 2.21
CA LYS A 107 11.72 18.57 0.94
C LYS A 107 12.75 17.44 1.06
N CYS A 108 12.90 16.84 2.24
CA CYS A 108 13.88 15.79 2.51
C CYS A 108 13.56 14.41 1.89
N LYS A 109 12.40 14.26 1.25
CA LYS A 109 11.91 13.03 0.56
C LYS A 109 11.83 11.76 1.44
N LYS A 110 11.96 11.88 2.78
CA LYS A 110 11.82 10.73 3.70
C LYS A 110 10.44 10.08 3.61
N CYS A 111 9.38 10.90 3.55
CA CYS A 111 8.00 10.42 3.42
C CYS A 111 7.77 9.56 2.17
N ILE A 112 8.40 9.89 1.04
CA ILE A 112 8.31 9.13 -0.22
C ILE A 112 8.96 7.76 -0.05
N ARG A 113 10.15 7.71 0.54
CA ARG A 113 10.91 6.45 0.71
C ARG A 113 10.20 5.45 1.61
N VAL A 114 9.45 5.91 2.59
CA VAL A 114 8.77 5.03 3.55
C VAL A 114 7.34 4.71 3.16
N CYS A 115 6.78 5.33 2.12
CA CYS A 115 5.38 5.12 1.75
C CYS A 115 5.22 3.72 1.12
N PRO A 116 4.56 2.77 1.78
CA PRO A 116 4.46 1.40 1.26
C PRO A 116 3.62 1.31 0.00
N SER A 117 2.68 2.25 -0.23
CA SER A 117 1.81 2.26 -1.41
C SER A 117 2.23 3.23 -2.50
N ASN A 118 3.39 3.89 -2.38
CA ASN A 118 3.83 4.92 -3.32
C ASN A 118 2.80 6.04 -3.54
N ALA A 119 2.03 6.38 -2.51
CA ALA A 119 1.00 7.42 -2.55
C ALA A 119 1.56 8.86 -2.53
N ILE A 120 2.88 9.04 -2.40
CA ILE A 120 3.48 10.37 -2.19
C ILE A 120 4.40 10.71 -3.37
N THR A 121 4.12 11.83 -4.03
CA THR A 121 4.91 12.37 -5.12
C THR A 121 5.41 13.77 -4.77
N MET A 122 6.40 14.28 -5.51
CA MET A 122 6.84 15.67 -5.42
C MET A 122 6.28 16.40 -6.63
N THR A 123 5.52 17.48 -6.42
CA THR A 123 4.89 18.21 -7.53
C THR A 123 4.93 19.72 -7.27
N GLY A 124 5.05 20.51 -8.34
CA GLY A 124 5.04 21.98 -8.31
C GLY A 124 6.43 22.64 -8.35
N LEU A 125 6.46 23.94 -8.68
CA LEU A 125 7.65 24.81 -8.74
C LEU A 125 8.47 24.82 -7.44
N HIS A 126 7.80 24.61 -6.31
CA HIS A 126 8.44 24.59 -4.99
C HIS A 126 8.88 23.20 -4.55
N GLY A 127 8.52 22.12 -5.25
CA GLY A 127 8.91 20.76 -4.86
C GLY A 127 8.37 20.33 -3.50
N THR A 128 7.09 20.59 -3.22
CA THR A 128 6.43 20.11 -2.00
C THR A 128 5.90 18.69 -2.24
N ALA A 129 5.91 17.86 -1.19
CA ALA A 129 5.32 16.52 -1.27
C ALA A 129 3.79 16.61 -1.34
N ILE A 130 3.16 15.81 -2.20
CA ILE A 130 1.70 15.69 -2.32
C ILE A 130 1.32 14.23 -2.09
N ILE A 131 0.23 14.01 -1.37
CA ILE A 131 -0.29 12.67 -1.04
C ILE A 131 -1.53 12.42 -1.91
N ASP A 132 -1.51 11.38 -2.71
CA ASP A 132 -2.68 10.88 -3.44
C ASP A 132 -3.58 10.09 -2.47
N PRO A 133 -4.76 10.63 -2.11
CA PRO A 133 -5.66 9.96 -1.17
C PRO A 133 -6.23 8.65 -1.71
N SER A 134 -6.29 8.47 -3.04
CA SER A 134 -6.91 7.29 -3.66
C SER A 134 -6.13 5.99 -3.44
N ILE A 135 -4.81 6.10 -3.21
CA ILE A 135 -3.89 4.97 -2.97
C ILE A 135 -3.21 5.07 -1.59
N CYS A 136 -3.61 6.04 -0.77
CA CYS A 136 -3.11 6.20 0.59
C CYS A 136 -3.85 5.26 1.56
N HIS A 137 -3.11 4.39 2.25
CA HIS A 137 -3.66 3.46 3.23
C HIS A 137 -3.72 4.02 4.65
N GLN A 138 -3.44 5.32 4.84
CA GLN A 138 -3.44 5.98 6.15
C GLN A 138 -2.58 5.28 7.22
N CYS A 139 -1.50 4.60 6.82
CA CYS A 139 -0.63 3.80 7.69
C CYS A 139 0.34 4.59 8.59
N GLU A 140 0.24 5.92 8.59
CA GLU A 140 1.00 6.88 9.41
C GLU A 140 2.53 6.93 9.24
N ALA A 141 3.13 5.98 8.52
CA ALA A 141 4.58 5.88 8.33
C ALA A 141 5.26 7.18 7.86
N CYS A 142 4.58 7.97 7.01
CA CYS A 142 5.13 9.24 6.52
C CYS A 142 5.21 10.32 7.60
N THR A 143 4.27 10.35 8.55
CA THR A 143 4.29 11.31 9.66
C THR A 143 5.32 10.92 10.71
N GLU A 144 5.48 9.62 11.01
CA GLU A 144 6.51 9.13 11.93
C GLU A 144 7.93 9.56 11.53
N VAL A 145 8.23 9.59 10.23
CA VAL A 145 9.58 9.91 9.73
C VAL A 145 9.77 11.38 9.34
N CYS A 146 8.73 12.22 9.46
CA CYS A 146 8.81 13.62 9.07
C CYS A 146 9.52 14.44 10.16
N PRO A 147 10.73 14.95 9.91
CA PRO A 147 11.49 15.67 10.95
C PRO A 147 10.93 17.06 11.26
N SER A 148 10.16 17.65 10.34
CA SER A 148 9.57 18.98 10.49
C SER A 148 8.09 18.94 10.86
N SER A 149 7.55 17.74 11.15
CA SER A 149 6.13 17.53 11.46
C SER A 149 5.15 18.16 10.46
N ALA A 150 5.57 18.29 9.19
CA ALA A 150 4.81 18.99 8.15
C ALA A 150 3.59 18.23 7.61
N ILE A 151 3.28 17.04 8.14
CA ILE A 151 2.21 16.17 7.64
C ILE A 151 1.13 16.03 8.71
N SER A 152 -0.06 16.56 8.45
CA SER A 152 -1.20 16.51 9.37
C SER A 152 -2.48 16.04 8.67
N TYR A 153 -3.47 15.64 9.47
CA TYR A 153 -4.81 15.39 8.99
C TYR A 153 -5.54 16.72 8.77
N LYS A 154 -6.19 16.84 7.61
CA LYS A 154 -7.20 17.86 7.37
C LYS A 154 -8.56 17.21 7.12
N TRP A 155 -9.57 17.85 7.68
CA TRP A 155 -10.97 17.52 7.45
C TRP A 155 -11.52 18.38 6.32
N GLU A 156 -11.04 18.15 5.10
CA GLU A 156 -11.53 18.84 3.91
C GLU A 156 -12.65 18.00 3.26
N LYS A 157 -13.83 18.62 3.08
CA LYS A 157 -14.80 18.12 2.12
C LYS A 157 -14.20 18.38 0.72
N CYS A 158 -13.65 17.35 0.07
CA CYS A 158 -13.31 17.46 -1.36
C CYS A 158 -14.60 17.77 -2.14
N PHE A 159 -14.74 19.02 -2.59
CA PHE A 159 -15.81 19.48 -3.50
C PHE A 159 -15.33 19.36 -4.95
#